data_AF-A0A1G3C782-F1
#
_entry.id   AF-A0A1G3C782-F1
#
_cell.length_a   1.000
_cell.length_b   1.000
_cell.length_c   1.000
_cell.angle_alpha   90.00
_cell.angle_beta   90.00
_cell.angle_gamma   90.00
#
_symmetry.space_group_name_H-M   'P 1'
#
loop_
_entity.id
_entity.type
_entity.pdbx_description
1 polymer ?
#
loop_
_entity_poly.entity_id
_entity_poly.type
_entity_poly.pdbx_seq_one_letter_code
_entity_poly.pdbx_strand_id
1 'polypeptide(L)'
;MKIFILIFIIFVVSIIVTLKLITSQEHVMSPDIPKLDSKEYDAGKQMYQDNKETLYRQSTETEINNQKLRAFAKAFVNVQSYMNKAGSKAIYKETMKIVHNQGLSVNDYTRIATMMNENPDFRNNVEKMINEAK
;
A
#
# COMPACT_ATOMS: atom_id res chain seq x y z
N MET A 1 19.15 30.39 15.39
CA MET A 1 19.14 29.69 14.07
C MET A 1 20.41 28.88 13.81
N LYS A 2 21.62 29.41 14.08
CA LYS A 2 22.90 28.71 13.83
C LYS A 2 23.09 27.40 14.63
N ILE A 3 22.69 27.36 15.91
CA ILE A 3 22.76 26.14 16.74
C ILE A 3 21.85 25.02 16.19
N PHE A 4 20.64 25.36 15.73
CA PHE A 4 19.69 24.38 15.20
C PHE A 4 20.19 23.71 13.92
N ILE A 5 20.88 24.47 13.06
CA ILE A 5 21.49 23.95 11.83
C ILE A 5 22.61 22.95 12.19
N LEU A 6 23.40 23.25 13.22
CA LEU A 6 24.51 22.40 13.66
C LEU A 6 24.01 21.06 14.26
N ILE A 7 22.94 21.11 15.06
CA ILE A 7 22.29 19.91 15.61
C ILE A 7 21.67 19.06 14.48
N PHE A 8 21.03 19.70 13.49
CA PHE A 8 20.42 19.00 12.37
C PHE A 8 21.45 18.24 11.52
N ILE A 9 22.62 18.83 11.28
CA ILE A 9 23.71 18.18 10.52
C ILE A 9 24.24 16.95 11.28
N ILE A 10 24.45 17.04 12.59
CA ILE A 10 24.91 15.91 13.41
C ILE A 10 23.89 14.75 13.37
N PHE A 11 22.59 15.06 13.44
CA PHE A 11 21.53 14.06 13.40
C PHE A 11 21.49 13.30 12.06
N VAL A 12 21.61 14.01 10.94
CA VAL A 12 21.60 13.39 9.60
C VAL A 12 22.81 12.49 9.40
N VAL A 13 24.01 12.90 9.83
CA VAL A 13 25.23 12.08 9.72
C VAL A 13 25.11 10.79 10.54
N SER A 14 24.53 10.85 11.75
CA SER A 14 24.34 9.68 12.61
C SER A 14 23.39 8.64 11.98
N ILE A 15 22.30 9.06 11.35
CA ILE A 15 21.35 8.16 10.66
C ILE A 15 22.05 7.44 9.50
N ILE A 16 22.82 8.18 8.68
CA ILE A 16 23.51 7.59 7.51
C ILE A 16 24.54 6.53 7.95
N VAL A 17 25.29 6.79 9.03
CA VAL A 17 26.26 5.83 9.57
C VAL A 17 25.55 4.57 10.08
N THR A 18 24.43 4.72 10.77
CA THR A 18 23.68 3.59 11.32
C THR A 18 23.08 2.70 10.22
N LEU A 19 22.51 3.30 9.16
CA LEU A 19 22.04 2.55 8.00
C LEU A 19 23.19 1.80 7.31
N LYS A 20 24.33 2.46 7.13
CA LYS A 20 25.49 1.86 6.46
C LYS A 20 26.07 0.67 7.25
N LEU A 21 26.02 0.70 8.59
CA LEU A 21 26.41 -0.44 9.43
C LEU A 21 25.47 -1.64 9.26
N ILE A 22 24.15 -1.40 9.20
CA ILE A 22 23.16 -2.49 9.08
C ILE A 22 23.24 -3.17 7.71
N THR A 23 23.53 -2.41 6.65
CA THR A 23 23.69 -2.96 5.29
C THR A 23 25.06 -3.60 5.01
N SER A 24 26.06 -3.46 5.90
CA SER A 24 27.42 -3.95 5.65
C SER A 24 27.73 -5.31 6.29
N GLN A 25 26.76 -5.98 6.91
CA GLN A 25 26.95 -7.32 7.46
C GLN A 25 26.40 -8.36 6.48
N GLU A 26 27.15 -8.59 5.41
CA GLU A 26 26.92 -9.72 4.50
C GLU A 26 27.57 -10.99 5.06
N HIS A 27 26.84 -12.11 4.94
CA HIS A 27 27.32 -13.50 4.86
C HIS A 27 28.17 -14.10 6.00
N VAL A 28 27.54 -14.91 6.88
CA VAL A 28 28.14 -16.13 7.46
C VAL A 28 27.09 -17.24 7.62
N MET A 29 27.46 -18.43 7.19
CA MET A 29 26.79 -19.75 7.21
C MET A 29 25.91 -20.11 8.42
N SER A 30 24.87 -20.91 8.11
CA SER A 30 24.07 -21.74 9.03
C SER A 30 24.92 -22.75 9.81
N PRO A 31 24.57 -23.07 11.08
CA PRO A 31 24.02 -24.41 11.32
C PRO A 31 22.89 -24.48 12.39
N ASP A 32 22.02 -25.47 12.16
CA ASP A 32 21.12 -26.21 13.07
C ASP A 32 20.23 -25.47 14.08
N ILE A 33 18.94 -25.43 13.73
CA ILE A 33 17.82 -24.95 14.55
C ILE A 33 17.35 -26.07 15.49
N PRO A 34 17.38 -25.91 16.84
CA PRO A 34 16.52 -26.68 17.73
C PRO A 34 15.10 -26.10 17.65
N LYS A 35 14.12 -26.98 17.42
CA LYS A 35 12.68 -26.68 17.46
C LYS A 35 12.34 -25.93 18.75
N LEU A 36 11.84 -24.70 18.62
CA LEU A 36 11.16 -23.99 19.69
C LEU A 36 9.93 -23.29 19.10
N ASP A 37 8.77 -23.64 19.64
CA ASP A 37 7.42 -23.22 19.25
C ASP A 37 7.33 -21.71 18.96
N SER A 38 7.30 -21.33 17.68
CA SER A 38 6.86 -20.01 17.28
C SER A 38 5.37 -20.06 16.98
N LYS A 39 4.55 -19.61 17.93
CA LYS A 39 3.16 -19.24 17.66
C LYS A 39 3.15 -18.24 16.50
N GLU A 40 2.54 -18.64 15.38
CA GLU A 40 2.21 -17.77 14.26
C GLU A 40 1.48 -16.53 14.78
N TYR A 41 2.07 -15.34 14.59
CA TYR A 41 1.31 -14.10 14.62
C TYR A 41 0.64 -13.93 13.26
N ASP A 42 -0.47 -14.63 13.09
CA ASP A 42 -1.39 -14.51 11.95
C ASP A 42 -2.26 -13.25 12.13
N ALA A 43 -1.63 -12.06 12.07
CA ALA A 43 -2.35 -10.79 12.20
C ALA A 43 -2.97 -10.32 10.86
N GLY A 44 -2.92 -11.14 9.81
CA GLY A 44 -3.29 -10.74 8.44
C GLY A 44 -4.50 -11.45 7.82
N LYS A 45 -4.95 -12.61 8.35
CA LYS A 45 -5.92 -13.45 7.62
C LYS A 45 -7.40 -13.33 8.01
N GLN A 46 -7.78 -12.73 9.14
CA GLN A 46 -9.13 -12.94 9.68
C GLN A 46 -10.16 -11.81 9.50
N MET A 47 -9.86 -10.71 8.81
CA MET A 47 -10.83 -9.59 8.66
C MET A 47 -11.76 -9.70 7.45
N TYR A 48 -11.70 -10.78 6.67
CA TYR A 48 -12.44 -10.87 5.40
C TYR A 48 -13.08 -12.23 5.11
N GLN A 49 -13.65 -12.91 6.11
CA GLN A 49 -14.12 -14.28 5.92
C GLN A 49 -15.62 -14.53 6.15
N ASP A 50 -16.46 -13.50 6.24
CA ASP A 50 -17.90 -13.75 6.51
C ASP A 50 -18.88 -13.20 5.45
N ASN A 51 -18.41 -12.69 4.31
CA ASN A 51 -19.31 -12.23 3.24
C ASN A 51 -18.76 -12.41 1.81
N LYS A 52 -17.72 -13.25 1.63
CA LYS A 52 -17.04 -13.37 0.33
C LYS A 52 -17.62 -14.42 -0.62
N GLU A 53 -18.42 -15.36 -0.15
CA GLU A 53 -18.79 -16.51 -1.00
C GLU A 53 -19.82 -16.20 -2.10
N THR A 54 -20.54 -15.07 -2.03
CA THR A 54 -21.58 -14.74 -3.01
C THR A 54 -21.18 -13.68 -4.05
N LEU A 55 -20.04 -12.99 -3.88
CA LEU A 55 -19.65 -11.89 -4.78
C LEU A 55 -18.56 -12.27 -5.81
N TYR A 56 -18.00 -13.49 -5.73
CA TYR A 56 -16.92 -13.95 -6.60
C TYR A 56 -17.39 -14.50 -7.95
N ARG A 57 -18.70 -14.55 -8.22
CA ARG A 57 -19.22 -15.10 -9.47
C ARG A 57 -19.67 -13.98 -10.40
N GLN A 58 -18.93 -13.84 -11.50
CA GLN A 58 -19.26 -13.08 -12.70
C GLN A 58 -19.24 -11.54 -12.58
N SER A 59 -18.03 -10.97 -12.64
CA SER A 59 -17.82 -9.85 -13.55
C SER A 59 -16.89 -10.35 -14.65
N THR A 60 -17.40 -10.49 -15.87
CA THR A 60 -16.60 -10.62 -17.10
C THR A 60 -15.30 -9.83 -16.97
N GLU A 61 -14.14 -10.48 -17.18
CA GLU A 61 -12.81 -9.86 -17.12
C GLU A 61 -12.77 -8.66 -18.07
N THR A 62 -13.18 -7.50 -17.57
CA THR A 62 -13.14 -6.27 -18.33
C THR A 62 -11.72 -5.76 -18.24
N GLU A 63 -11.08 -5.64 -19.39
CA GLU A 63 -9.70 -5.18 -19.54
C GLU A 63 -9.44 -3.91 -18.73
N ILE A 64 -8.28 -3.85 -18.06
CA ILE A 64 -7.82 -2.65 -17.37
C ILE A 64 -7.31 -1.68 -18.43
N ASN A 65 -8.15 -0.72 -18.83
CA ASN A 65 -7.84 0.30 -19.82
C ASN A 65 -7.51 1.65 -19.17
N ASN A 66 -7.04 2.61 -19.98
CA ASN A 66 -6.68 3.96 -19.51
C ASN A 66 -7.82 4.71 -18.82
N GLN A 67 -9.08 4.46 -19.19
CA GLN A 67 -10.23 5.07 -18.52
C GLN A 67 -10.36 4.57 -17.08
N LYS A 68 -10.24 3.25 -16.87
CA LYS A 68 -10.23 2.66 -15.53
C LYS A 68 -9.04 3.13 -14.70
N LEU A 69 -7.85 3.30 -15.30
CA LEU A 69 -6.68 3.85 -14.60
C LEU A 69 -6.89 5.30 -14.13
N ARG A 70 -7.51 6.14 -14.97
CA ARG A 70 -7.86 7.53 -14.57
C ARG A 70 -8.94 7.56 -13.47
N ALA A 71 -9.94 6.68 -13.56
CA ALA A 71 -10.96 6.53 -12.51
C ALA A 71 -10.32 6.06 -11.20
N PHE A 72 -9.39 5.11 -11.26
CA PHE A 72 -8.61 4.65 -10.12
C PHE A 72 -7.80 5.78 -9.49
N ALA A 73 -7.09 6.57 -10.29
CA ALA A 73 -6.29 7.69 -9.79
C ALA A 73 -7.13 8.68 -8.97
N LYS A 74 -8.30 9.09 -9.49
CA LYS A 74 -9.23 9.96 -8.77
C LYS A 74 -9.81 9.30 -7.52
N ALA A 75 -10.18 8.01 -7.62
CA ALA A 75 -10.71 7.25 -6.49
C ALA A 75 -9.68 7.15 -5.37
N PHE A 76 -8.43 6.86 -5.72
CA PHE A 76 -7.32 6.73 -4.78
C PHE A 76 -7.10 8.03 -4.00
N VAL A 77 -7.02 9.18 -4.68
CA VAL A 77 -6.87 10.50 -4.03
C VAL A 77 -8.02 10.76 -3.04
N ASN A 78 -9.25 10.49 -3.45
CA ASN A 78 -10.42 10.72 -2.62
C ASN A 78 -10.50 9.76 -1.42
N VAL A 79 -10.13 8.49 -1.62
CA VAL A 79 -10.05 7.49 -0.54
C VAL A 79 -8.99 7.89 0.46
N GLN A 80 -7.79 8.30 0.02
CA GLN A 80 -6.72 8.79 0.90
C GLN A 80 -7.16 10.03 1.68
N SER A 81 -7.80 11.00 1.01
CA SER A 81 -8.35 12.19 1.66
C SER A 81 -9.39 11.84 2.74
N TYR A 82 -10.29 10.89 2.46
CA TYR A 82 -11.25 10.39 3.43
C TYR A 82 -10.56 9.69 4.60
N MET A 83 -9.62 8.77 4.33
CA MET A 83 -8.89 8.04 5.37
C MET A 83 -8.10 8.99 6.28
N ASN A 84 -7.47 10.01 5.71
CA ASN A 84 -6.75 11.03 6.48
C ASN A 84 -7.67 11.85 7.38
N LYS A 85 -8.90 12.14 6.94
CA LYS A 85 -9.90 12.88 7.75
C LYS A 85 -10.56 12.00 8.81
N ALA A 86 -10.86 10.75 8.46
CA ALA A 86 -11.60 9.83 9.32
C ALA A 86 -10.69 9.13 10.35
N GLY A 87 -9.41 8.94 10.04
CA GLY A 87 -8.44 8.25 10.89
C GLY A 87 -8.92 6.84 11.25
N SER A 88 -8.89 6.51 12.54
CA SER A 88 -9.36 5.22 13.07
C SER A 88 -10.87 4.97 12.90
N LYS A 89 -11.64 6.01 12.53
CA LYS A 89 -13.08 5.90 12.27
C LYS A 89 -13.40 5.67 10.79
N ALA A 90 -12.40 5.40 9.94
CA ALA A 90 -12.63 5.09 8.54
C ALA A 90 -13.45 3.79 8.40
N ILE A 91 -14.51 3.84 7.58
CA ILE A 91 -15.43 2.71 7.36
C ILE A 91 -15.36 2.27 5.90
N TYR A 92 -15.27 0.96 5.69
CA TYR A 92 -15.21 0.36 4.36
C TYR A 92 -16.37 0.75 3.43
N LYS A 93 -17.59 0.91 3.97
CA LYS A 93 -18.76 1.32 3.19
C LYS A 93 -18.56 2.69 2.51
N GLU A 94 -17.87 3.62 3.17
CA GLU A 94 -17.59 4.94 2.61
C GLU A 94 -16.49 4.88 1.55
N THR A 95 -15.47 4.04 1.73
CA THR A 95 -14.44 3.86 0.71
C THR A 95 -15.01 3.21 -0.56
N MET A 96 -15.89 2.21 -0.41
CA MET A 96 -16.63 1.61 -1.53
C MET A 96 -17.47 2.65 -2.28
N LYS A 97 -18.17 3.52 -1.55
CA LYS A 97 -18.95 4.61 -2.15
C LYS A 97 -18.07 5.58 -2.93
N ILE A 98 -16.91 5.96 -2.40
CA ILE A 98 -15.95 6.83 -3.09
C ILE A 98 -15.48 6.20 -4.40
N VAL A 99 -15.13 4.91 -4.38
CA VAL A 99 -14.68 4.16 -5.57
C VAL A 99 -15.78 4.12 -6.64
N HIS A 100 -17.00 3.77 -6.25
CA HIS A 100 -18.15 3.73 -7.17
C HIS A 100 -18.50 5.10 -7.74
N ASN A 101 -18.35 6.18 -6.96
CA ASN A 101 -18.59 7.55 -7.44
C ASN A 101 -17.64 7.97 -8.56
N GLN A 102 -16.50 7.29 -8.74
CA GLN A 102 -15.58 7.51 -9.86
C GLN A 102 -15.86 6.59 -11.06
N GLY A 103 -16.94 5.81 -11.03
CA GLY A 103 -17.28 4.86 -12.09
C GLY A 103 -16.37 3.63 -12.12
N LEU A 104 -15.70 3.30 -11.02
CA LEU A 104 -14.84 2.13 -10.88
C LEU A 104 -15.48 1.11 -9.95
N SER A 105 -15.34 -0.18 -10.26
CA SER A 105 -15.75 -1.25 -9.35
C SER A 105 -14.71 -1.45 -8.24
N VAL A 106 -15.12 -1.92 -7.06
CA VAL A 106 -14.16 -2.29 -6.00
C VAL A 106 -13.20 -3.40 -6.46
N ASN A 107 -13.66 -4.32 -7.31
CA ASN A 107 -12.84 -5.38 -7.85
C ASN A 107 -11.73 -4.83 -8.77
N ASP A 108 -12.07 -3.93 -9.70
CA ASP A 108 -11.08 -3.26 -10.55
C ASP A 108 -10.13 -2.39 -9.72
N TYR A 109 -10.63 -1.68 -8.71
CA TYR A 109 -9.80 -0.89 -7.81
C TYR A 109 -8.75 -1.76 -7.11
N THR A 110 -9.18 -2.90 -6.57
CA THR A 110 -8.29 -3.85 -5.89
C THR A 110 -7.30 -4.47 -6.88
N ARG A 111 -7.77 -4.88 -8.06
CA ARG A 111 -6.93 -5.47 -9.10
C ARG A 111 -5.84 -4.51 -9.56
N ILE A 112 -6.18 -3.24 -9.82
CA ILE A 112 -5.20 -2.21 -10.20
C ILE A 112 -4.18 -2.00 -9.06
N ALA A 113 -4.64 -1.91 -7.81
CA ALA A 113 -3.74 -1.77 -6.66
C ALA A 113 -2.78 -2.98 -6.53
N THR A 114 -3.26 -4.20 -6.75
CA THR A 114 -2.42 -5.41 -6.79
C THR A 114 -1.39 -5.34 -7.90
N MET A 115 -1.79 -4.96 -9.12
CA MET A 115 -0.88 -4.82 -10.26
C MET A 115 0.21 -3.76 -10.02
N MET A 116 -0.08 -2.68 -9.30
CA MET A 116 0.92 -1.68 -8.88
C MET A 116 1.94 -2.25 -7.89
N ASN A 117 1.54 -3.21 -7.05
CA ASN A 117 2.47 -3.86 -6.13
C ASN A 117 3.37 -4.87 -6.86
N GLU A 118 2.85 -5.53 -7.88
CA GLU A 118 3.55 -6.58 -8.64
C GLU A 118 4.48 -6.03 -9.73
N ASN A 119 4.12 -4.90 -10.37
CA ASN A 119 4.85 -4.35 -11.51
C ASN A 119 5.27 -2.88 -11.29
N PRO A 120 6.57 -2.60 -11.12
CA PRO A 120 7.09 -1.25 -10.91
C PRO A 120 6.82 -0.26 -12.05
N ASP A 121 6.88 -0.70 -13.30
CA ASP A 121 6.63 0.18 -14.46
C ASP A 121 5.17 0.57 -14.54
N PHE A 122 4.28 -0.39 -14.30
CA PHE A 122 2.85 -0.13 -14.18
C PHE A 122 2.55 0.83 -13.02
N ARG A 123 3.17 0.61 -11.86
CA ARG A 123 3.06 1.52 -10.70
C ARG A 123 3.47 2.93 -11.07
N ASN A 124 4.65 3.11 -11.67
CA ASN A 124 5.16 4.42 -12.07
C ASN A 124 4.20 5.14 -13.04
N ASN A 125 3.57 4.41 -13.94
CA ASN A 125 2.57 4.97 -14.85
C ASN A 125 1.30 5.43 -14.10
N VAL A 126 0.75 4.60 -13.22
CA VAL A 126 -0.45 4.95 -12.45
C VAL A 126 -0.18 6.06 -11.43
N GLU A 127 1.00 6.10 -10.82
CA GLU A 127 1.42 7.17 -9.91
C GLU A 127 1.47 8.54 -10.59
N LYS A 128 1.88 8.60 -11.87
CA LYS A 128 1.78 9.85 -12.65
C LYS A 128 0.33 10.34 -12.74
N MET A 129 -0.59 9.44 -13.07
CA MET A 129 -2.02 9.77 -13.14
C MET A 129 -2.59 10.18 -11.78
N ILE A 130 -2.15 9.56 -10.68
CA ILE A 130 -2.52 9.95 -9.32
C ILE A 130 -2.03 11.37 -9.02
N ASN A 131 -0.79 11.70 -9.39
CA ASN A 131 -0.24 13.03 -9.15
C ASN A 131 -0.93 14.12 -9.98
N GLU A 132 -1.40 13.80 -11.19
CA GLU A 132 -2.23 14.70 -12.02
C GLU A 132 -3.65 14.88 -11.45
N ALA A 133 -4.12 13.95 -10.63
CA ALA A 133 -5.46 13.98 -10.04
C ALA A 133 -5.53 14.62 -8.64
N LYS A 134 -4.39 15.00 -8.06
CA LYS A 134 -4.27 15.71 -6.77
C LYS A 134 -4.55 17.20 -6.92
#